data_AF-A0A930X630-F1
#
_entry.id   AF-A0A930X630-F1
#
_cell.length_a   1.000
_cell.length_b   1.000
_cell.length_c   1.000
_cell.angle_alpha   90.00
_cell.angle_beta   90.00
_cell.angle_gamma   90.00
#
_symmetry.space_group_name_H-M   'P 1'
#
loop_
_entity.id
_entity.type
_entity.pdbx_description
1 polymer ?
#
loop_
_entity_poly.entity_id
_entity_poly.type
_entity_poly.pdbx_seq_one_letter_code
_entity_poly.pdbx_strand_id
1 'polypeptide(L)'
;QGYYDQQAYGDPNQQGYYDQQAYGDPNQQGYYDGSQHEPPDSGVPRRKRKIESVKDYFNDMLGEGYVFATDANDSPHQYEPVSPAPQAYTPQYPPPHLVPQNPLAQALGPIFSIYIKLREKWAFLVEKFNHYTDMLLDVQESVQKEFKEAFNLAFKGFMDQLKQKSPLGMPYQQPLPAYAQQSGQPYDPAMGPYPPQQGPTQPPVSFVDLYELNVSFTDNYDEPLFDFSKYANSQYQVSKMVADPVASEAALWAIQECAQRAGAIPPAQEGPYANLPLTQVMGQATMEDLQAFLRYVKAFPGNYVSRNLKVSETFATWVVYGAPAP
;
A
#
# COMPACT_ATOMS: atom_id res chain seq x y z
N GLN A 1 -31.69 -9.08 58.73
CA GLN A 1 -32.64 -7.95 58.92
C GLN A 1 -31.93 -6.74 58.31
N GLY A 2 -32.16 -6.27 57.09
CA GLY A 2 -33.30 -6.37 56.18
C GLY A 2 -33.94 -5.00 56.04
N TYR A 3 -33.37 -4.10 55.24
CA TYR A 3 -34.05 -2.90 54.72
C TYR A 3 -33.62 -2.67 53.26
N TYR A 4 -34.60 -2.77 52.37
CA TYR A 4 -34.56 -2.36 50.97
C TYR A 4 -34.87 -0.86 50.92
N ASP A 5 -34.24 -0.12 50.00
CA ASP A 5 -34.79 1.15 49.53
C ASP A 5 -34.72 1.26 48.01
N GLN A 6 -35.73 1.96 47.50
CA GLN A 6 -36.37 1.81 46.20
C GLN A 6 -35.65 2.48 45.02
N GLN A 7 -35.88 1.88 43.86
CA GLN A 7 -35.59 2.38 42.53
C GLN A 7 -36.48 3.59 42.16
N ALA A 8 -35.91 4.57 41.47
CA ALA A 8 -36.66 5.51 40.63
C ALA A 8 -36.14 5.40 39.19
N TYR A 9 -37.01 4.90 38.30
CA TYR A 9 -36.81 4.86 36.86
C TYR A 9 -37.02 6.26 36.27
N GLY A 10 -36.02 6.77 35.55
CA GLY A 10 -36.11 7.97 34.71
C GLY A 10 -36.12 7.58 33.23
N ASP A 11 -37.19 8.00 32.56
CA ASP A 11 -37.57 7.81 31.16
C ASP A 11 -36.58 8.43 30.13
N PRO A 12 -36.14 7.70 29.08
CA PRO A 12 -35.20 8.22 28.08
C PRO A 12 -35.82 8.75 26.76
N ASN A 13 -37.13 9.03 26.67
CA ASN A 13 -37.76 9.41 25.38
C ASN A 13 -38.25 10.88 25.26
N GLN A 14 -37.35 11.85 25.31
CA GLN A 14 -37.63 13.19 24.77
C GLN A 14 -36.81 13.50 23.52
N GLN A 15 -37.52 13.41 22.39
CA GLN A 15 -37.14 13.80 21.05
C GLN A 15 -37.03 15.34 20.96
N GLY A 16 -35.82 15.85 20.72
CA GLY A 16 -35.59 17.24 20.33
C GLY A 16 -35.48 17.36 18.82
N TYR A 17 -36.54 17.81 18.15
CA TYR A 17 -36.49 18.32 16.78
C TYR A 17 -35.81 19.69 16.79
N TYR A 18 -34.70 19.85 16.08
CA TYR A 18 -34.13 21.16 15.75
C TYR A 18 -34.62 21.58 14.36
N ASP A 19 -35.40 22.65 14.33
CA ASP A 19 -35.76 23.41 13.13
C ASP A 19 -34.52 24.07 12.53
N GLN A 20 -34.19 23.71 11.28
CA GLN A 20 -33.29 24.49 10.43
C GLN A 20 -34.08 25.67 9.84
N GLN A 21 -33.85 26.87 10.37
CA GLN A 21 -34.27 28.10 9.73
C GLN A 21 -33.31 28.44 8.59
N ALA A 22 -33.82 28.30 7.37
CA ALA A 22 -33.23 28.81 6.14
C ALA A 22 -33.36 30.34 6.09
N TYR A 23 -32.23 31.05 6.16
CA TYR A 23 -32.15 32.43 5.70
C TYR A 23 -31.90 32.43 4.20
N GLY A 24 -32.98 32.65 3.44
CA GLY A 24 -32.91 32.99 2.02
C GLY A 24 -32.62 34.48 1.85
N ASP A 25 -31.50 34.78 1.18
CA ASP A 25 -31.13 36.10 0.69
C ASP A 25 -31.71 36.27 -0.74
N PRO A 26 -32.68 37.17 -0.98
CA PRO A 26 -33.26 37.38 -2.28
C PRO A 26 -32.79 38.73 -2.85
N ASN A 27 -31.56 38.81 -3.35
CA ASN A 27 -31.16 39.88 -4.30
C ASN A 27 -29.77 39.66 -4.91
N GLN A 28 -29.66 38.81 -5.93
CA GLN A 28 -28.67 39.01 -7.00
C GLN A 28 -29.27 38.69 -8.37
N GLN A 29 -29.69 39.74 -9.06
CA GLN A 29 -29.94 39.74 -10.50
C GLN A 29 -28.59 39.86 -11.22
N GLY A 30 -28.22 38.84 -11.99
CA GLY A 30 -27.05 38.85 -12.86
C GLY A 30 -27.42 38.25 -14.21
N TYR A 31 -27.47 39.11 -15.22
CA TYR A 31 -27.62 38.79 -16.64
C TYR A 31 -26.37 38.07 -17.18
N TYR A 32 -26.52 36.89 -17.80
CA TYR A 32 -25.69 36.36 -18.90
C TYR A 32 -26.60 35.41 -19.69
N ASP A 33 -27.12 35.83 -20.84
CA ASP A 33 -26.57 35.71 -22.19
C ASP A 33 -26.47 34.25 -22.67
N GLY A 34 -27.21 33.99 -23.75
CA GLY A 34 -27.55 32.68 -24.23
C GLY A 34 -26.60 32.19 -25.31
N SER A 35 -26.28 30.90 -25.27
CA SER A 35 -26.05 30.13 -26.48
C SER A 35 -26.02 28.63 -26.16
N GLN A 36 -26.76 27.90 -27.02
CA GLN A 36 -26.72 26.45 -27.27
C GLN A 36 -27.49 25.55 -26.30
N HIS A 37 -28.65 25.15 -26.82
CA HIS A 37 -29.63 24.23 -26.27
C HIS A 37 -29.30 22.84 -26.83
N GLU A 38 -28.73 21.95 -26.00
CA GLU A 38 -28.73 20.51 -26.28
C GLU A 38 -29.92 19.88 -25.56
N PRO A 39 -30.67 18.97 -26.20
CA PRO A 39 -31.85 18.36 -25.59
C PRO A 39 -31.47 17.39 -24.47
N PRO A 40 -32.28 17.29 -23.40
CA PRO A 40 -31.99 16.41 -22.28
C PRO A 40 -32.20 14.94 -22.66
N ASP A 41 -31.16 14.14 -22.39
CA ASP A 41 -31.19 12.68 -22.46
C ASP A 41 -32.25 12.15 -21.48
N SER A 42 -33.25 11.46 -22.02
CA SER A 42 -34.36 10.88 -21.27
C SER A 42 -33.86 9.69 -20.45
N GLY A 43 -33.45 9.96 -19.21
CA GLY A 43 -33.07 8.97 -18.22
C GLY A 43 -34.20 7.99 -17.89
N VAL A 44 -34.26 6.89 -18.64
CA VAL A 44 -34.94 5.66 -18.21
C VAL A 44 -33.94 4.89 -17.35
N PRO A 45 -34.19 4.65 -16.05
CA PRO A 45 -33.31 3.86 -15.22
C PRO A 45 -33.27 2.41 -15.75
N ARG A 46 -32.20 2.05 -16.45
CA ARG A 46 -31.96 0.67 -16.89
C ARG A 46 -31.79 -0.19 -15.64
N ARG A 47 -32.73 -1.12 -15.44
CA ARG A 47 -32.62 -2.16 -14.40
C ARG A 47 -31.31 -2.91 -14.58
N LYS A 48 -30.44 -2.85 -13.56
CA LYS A 48 -29.21 -3.63 -13.48
C LYS A 48 -29.55 -5.12 -13.66
N ARG A 49 -29.08 -5.73 -14.74
CA ARG A 49 -29.19 -7.18 -14.92
C ARG A 49 -28.24 -7.85 -13.93
N LYS A 50 -28.68 -8.96 -13.35
CA LYS A 50 -27.85 -9.77 -12.46
C LYS A 50 -26.78 -10.43 -13.32
N ILE A 51 -25.51 -10.13 -13.07
CA ILE A 51 -24.37 -10.74 -13.77
C ILE A 51 -24.23 -12.16 -13.21
N GLU A 52 -24.57 -13.18 -14.00
CA GLU A 52 -24.54 -14.59 -13.58
C GLU A 52 -23.27 -15.31 -14.04
N SER A 53 -22.51 -14.74 -14.98
CA SER A 53 -21.25 -15.30 -15.45
C SER A 53 -20.17 -14.25 -15.70
N VAL A 54 -18.90 -14.67 -15.63
CA VAL A 54 -17.72 -13.83 -15.91
C VAL A 54 -17.78 -13.26 -17.34
N LYS A 55 -18.39 -13.99 -18.28
CA LYS A 55 -18.58 -13.53 -19.66
C LYS A 55 -19.53 -12.33 -19.74
N ASP A 56 -20.55 -12.29 -18.90
CA ASP A 56 -21.50 -11.17 -18.85
C ASP A 56 -20.88 -9.91 -18.24
N TYR A 57 -19.97 -10.08 -17.28
CA TYR A 57 -19.17 -8.98 -16.73
C TYR A 57 -18.29 -8.33 -17.81
N PHE A 58 -17.60 -9.13 -18.62
CA PHE A 58 -16.74 -8.60 -19.70
C PHE A 58 -17.54 -7.92 -20.81
N ASN A 59 -18.72 -8.43 -21.16
CA ASN A 59 -19.58 -7.78 -22.15
C ASN A 59 -20.18 -6.46 -21.65
N ASP A 60 -20.49 -6.35 -20.36
CA ASP A 60 -20.97 -5.11 -19.73
C ASP A 60 -19.85 -4.06 -19.64
N MET A 61 -18.62 -4.50 -19.35
CA MET A 61 -17.46 -3.61 -19.21
C MET A 61 -16.93 -3.09 -20.55
N LEU A 62 -17.01 -3.91 -21.61
CA LEU A 62 -16.45 -3.57 -22.93
C LEU A 62 -17.44 -2.87 -23.86
N GLY A 63 -18.71 -2.75 -23.44
CA GLY A 63 -19.78 -2.19 -24.26
C GLY A 63 -20.13 -3.12 -25.43
N GLU A 64 -21.39 -3.53 -25.51
CA GLU A 64 -21.91 -4.27 -26.67
C GLU A 64 -21.78 -3.39 -27.93
N GLY A 65 -20.65 -3.47 -28.66
CA GLY A 65 -20.47 -2.68 -29.87
C GLY A 65 -19.12 -2.73 -30.58
N TYR A 66 -18.00 -3.03 -29.90
CA TYR A 66 -16.69 -3.06 -30.56
C TYR A 66 -16.25 -4.48 -30.91
N VAL A 67 -16.84 -5.00 -31.99
CA VAL A 67 -16.23 -6.09 -32.76
C VAL A 67 -15.13 -5.46 -33.60
N PHE A 68 -13.87 -5.70 -33.24
CA PHE A 68 -12.73 -5.40 -34.12
C PHE A 68 -12.83 -6.28 -35.37
N ALA A 69 -13.49 -5.76 -36.40
CA ALA A 69 -13.29 -6.21 -37.76
C ALA A 69 -11.93 -5.68 -38.23
N THR A 70 -10.91 -6.52 -38.15
CA THR A 70 -9.69 -6.31 -38.94
C THR A 70 -9.99 -6.77 -40.36
N ASP A 71 -10.67 -5.94 -41.13
CA ASP A 71 -10.77 -6.12 -42.58
C ASP A 71 -9.70 -5.27 -43.27
N ALA A 72 -9.15 -5.86 -44.33
CA ALA A 72 -8.03 -5.35 -45.10
C ALA A 72 -8.47 -4.24 -46.08
N ASN A 73 -7.48 -3.45 -46.52
CA ASN A 73 -7.53 -2.49 -47.63
C ASN A 73 -8.34 -1.20 -47.40
N ASP A 74 -7.66 -0.13 -47.02
CA ASP A 74 -7.56 1.10 -47.84
C ASP A 74 -6.87 2.22 -47.06
N SER A 75 -5.78 2.75 -47.61
CA SER A 75 -5.25 4.05 -47.20
C SER A 75 -4.89 4.85 -48.45
N PRO A 76 -5.44 6.07 -48.64
CA PRO A 76 -5.20 6.88 -49.82
C PRO A 76 -3.99 7.79 -49.58
N HIS A 77 -2.81 7.38 -50.05
CA HIS A 77 -1.68 8.29 -50.15
C HIS A 77 -1.41 8.66 -51.62
N GLN A 78 -1.44 9.96 -51.85
CA GLN A 78 -1.17 10.66 -53.10
C GLN A 78 0.22 10.31 -53.64
N TYR A 79 0.28 10.08 -54.96
CA TYR A 79 1.51 9.84 -55.71
C TYR A 79 2.34 11.13 -55.84
N GLU A 80 3.56 11.13 -55.31
CA GLU A 80 4.64 11.97 -55.83
C GLU A 80 5.37 11.21 -56.96
N PRO A 81 5.71 11.87 -58.08
CA PRO A 81 6.41 11.24 -59.19
C PRO A 81 7.90 11.07 -58.87
N VAL A 82 8.28 9.85 -58.47
CA VAL A 82 9.69 9.47 -58.28
C VAL A 82 10.30 9.07 -59.63
N SER A 83 11.46 9.65 -59.90
CA SER A 83 12.38 9.41 -61.03
C SER A 83 12.55 7.94 -61.44
N PRO A 84 12.87 7.67 -62.73
CA PRO A 84 13.02 6.30 -63.23
C PRO A 84 14.09 5.53 -62.46
N ALA A 85 13.65 4.41 -61.86
CA ALA A 85 14.51 3.48 -61.14
C ALA A 85 15.62 2.93 -62.06
N PRO A 86 16.86 2.78 -61.56
CA PRO A 86 17.87 2.00 -62.24
C PRO A 86 17.41 0.54 -62.31
N GLN A 87 17.67 -0.08 -63.46
CA GLN A 87 17.23 -1.42 -63.80
C GLN A 87 17.49 -2.42 -62.67
N ALA A 88 16.42 -3.10 -62.26
CA ALA A 88 16.47 -4.19 -61.30
C ALA A 88 17.46 -5.25 -61.79
N TYR A 89 18.59 -5.37 -61.12
CA TYR A 89 19.41 -6.56 -61.15
C TYR A 89 18.55 -7.70 -60.62
N THR A 90 18.09 -8.57 -61.51
CA THR A 90 17.57 -9.88 -61.10
C THR A 90 18.69 -10.57 -60.32
N PRO A 91 18.48 -10.89 -59.02
CA PRO A 91 19.48 -11.62 -58.26
C PRO A 91 19.69 -12.95 -58.96
N GLN A 92 20.87 -13.11 -59.55
CA GLN A 92 21.31 -14.35 -60.14
C GLN A 92 21.46 -15.32 -58.96
N TYR A 93 20.47 -16.18 -58.77
CA TYR A 93 20.53 -17.20 -57.73
C TYR A 93 21.82 -17.99 -57.91
N PRO A 94 22.67 -18.09 -56.88
CA PRO A 94 23.91 -18.83 -56.98
C PRO A 94 23.58 -20.29 -57.34
N PRO A 95 24.43 -20.94 -58.15
CA PRO A 95 24.22 -22.32 -58.55
C PRO A 95 24.00 -23.23 -57.32
N PRO A 96 23.08 -24.22 -57.37
CA PRO A 96 22.59 -24.97 -56.20
C PRO A 96 23.63 -25.87 -55.49
N HIS A 97 24.91 -25.78 -55.82
CA HIS A 97 25.98 -26.63 -55.31
C HIS A 97 26.82 -26.00 -54.19
N LEU A 98 26.50 -24.78 -53.74
CA LEU A 98 27.26 -24.09 -52.67
C LEU A 98 26.38 -23.67 -51.48
N VAL A 99 25.28 -24.39 -51.22
CA VAL A 99 24.59 -24.22 -49.92
C VAL A 99 25.42 -24.98 -48.89
N PRO A 100 26.04 -24.30 -47.90
CA PRO A 100 26.81 -24.97 -46.86
C PRO A 100 25.89 -25.95 -46.14
N GLN A 101 26.12 -27.23 -46.38
CA GLN A 101 25.37 -28.30 -45.74
C GLN A 101 25.73 -28.28 -44.27
N ASN A 102 24.75 -27.91 -43.44
CA ASN A 102 24.93 -27.95 -42.00
C ASN A 102 25.10 -29.44 -41.61
N PRO A 103 26.27 -29.87 -41.10
CA PRO A 103 26.56 -31.28 -40.85
C PRO A 103 25.56 -31.89 -39.86
N LEU A 104 24.96 -31.06 -39.00
CA LEU A 104 23.91 -31.47 -38.07
C LEU A 104 22.61 -31.87 -38.78
N ALA A 105 22.28 -31.22 -39.90
CA ALA A 105 21.08 -31.52 -40.68
C ALA A 105 21.19 -32.88 -41.39
N GLN A 106 22.40 -33.27 -41.81
CA GLN A 106 22.65 -34.59 -42.38
C GLN A 106 22.60 -35.69 -41.33
N ALA A 107 23.16 -35.46 -40.14
CA ALA A 107 23.17 -36.44 -39.07
C ALA A 107 21.76 -36.75 -38.53
N LEU A 108 20.87 -35.76 -38.50
CA LEU A 108 19.52 -35.91 -37.93
C LEU A 108 18.45 -36.29 -38.96
N GLY A 109 18.76 -36.20 -40.26
CA GLY A 109 17.87 -36.61 -41.35
C GLY A 109 16.45 -36.03 -41.22
N PRO A 110 15.38 -36.85 -41.35
CA PRO A 110 14.00 -36.34 -41.29
C PRO A 110 13.62 -35.74 -39.92
N ILE A 111 14.33 -36.10 -38.84
CA ILE A 111 14.10 -35.57 -37.48
C ILE A 111 14.47 -34.09 -37.42
N PHE A 112 15.42 -33.62 -38.23
CA PHE A 112 15.81 -32.22 -38.28
C PHE A 112 14.64 -31.30 -38.67
N SER A 113 13.76 -31.76 -39.57
CA SER A 113 12.57 -30.99 -39.97
C SER A 113 11.55 -30.83 -38.82
N ILE A 114 11.44 -31.86 -37.95
CA ILE A 114 10.59 -31.82 -36.76
C ILE A 114 11.18 -30.85 -35.74
N TYR A 115 12.50 -30.88 -35.56
CA TYR A 115 13.21 -29.97 -34.67
C TYR A 115 13.05 -28.49 -35.10
N ILE A 116 13.17 -28.17 -36.40
CA ILE A 116 12.94 -26.80 -36.89
C ILE A 116 11.51 -26.35 -36.57
N LYS A 117 10.49 -27.17 -36.87
CA LYS A 117 9.09 -26.83 -36.55
C LYS A 117 8.84 -26.66 -35.06
N LEU A 118 9.50 -27.46 -34.22
CA LEU A 118 9.40 -27.34 -32.76
C LEU A 118 10.03 -26.02 -32.30
N ARG A 119 11.20 -25.65 -32.84
CA ARG A 119 11.88 -24.41 -32.54
C ARG A 119 11.06 -23.18 -32.92
N GLU A 120 10.44 -23.18 -34.11
CA GLU A 120 9.54 -22.10 -34.55
C GLU A 120 8.34 -21.93 -33.62
N LYS A 121 7.70 -23.05 -33.23
CA LYS A 121 6.60 -23.01 -32.25
C LYS A 121 7.05 -22.52 -30.87
N TRP A 122 8.27 -22.90 -30.45
CA TRP A 122 8.83 -22.47 -29.18
C TRP A 122 9.13 -20.96 -29.18
N ALA A 123 9.70 -20.44 -30.28
CA ALA A 123 9.93 -19.01 -30.44
C ALA A 123 8.63 -18.20 -30.38
N PHE A 124 7.57 -18.68 -31.05
CA PHE A 124 6.25 -18.06 -30.98
C PHE A 124 5.64 -18.06 -29.56
N LEU A 125 5.81 -19.16 -28.81
CA LEU A 125 5.36 -19.24 -27.42
C LEU A 125 6.11 -18.27 -26.51
N VAL A 126 7.42 -18.12 -26.68
CA VAL A 126 8.24 -17.16 -25.93
C VAL A 126 7.80 -15.73 -26.22
N GLU A 127 7.54 -15.39 -27.48
CA GLU A 127 7.06 -14.06 -27.87
C GLU A 127 5.71 -13.74 -27.21
N LYS A 128 4.77 -14.71 -27.21
CA LYS A 128 3.48 -14.55 -26.52
C LYS A 128 3.65 -14.43 -25.00
N PHE A 129 4.54 -15.21 -24.40
CA PHE A 129 4.80 -15.15 -22.97
C PHE A 129 5.38 -13.78 -22.56
N ASN A 130 6.32 -13.25 -23.34
CA ASN A 130 6.87 -11.91 -23.12
C ASN A 130 5.77 -10.85 -23.22
N HIS A 131 4.91 -10.92 -24.25
CA HIS A 131 3.78 -10.00 -24.39
C HIS A 131 2.81 -10.02 -23.19
N TYR A 132 2.48 -11.20 -22.66
CA TYR A 132 1.63 -11.30 -21.47
C TYR A 132 2.32 -10.79 -20.20
N THR A 133 3.65 -10.94 -20.12
CA THR A 133 4.45 -10.42 -19.00
C THR A 133 4.46 -8.90 -19.03
N ASP A 134 4.68 -8.29 -20.19
CA ASP A 134 4.64 -6.83 -20.36
C ASP A 134 3.24 -6.28 -20.03
N MET A 135 2.18 -6.93 -20.49
CA MET A 135 0.80 -6.55 -20.15
C MET A 135 0.51 -6.66 -18.64
N LEU A 136 1.05 -7.67 -17.95
CA LEU A 136 0.90 -7.81 -16.50
C LEU A 136 1.64 -6.70 -15.75
N LEU A 137 2.82 -6.31 -16.22
CA LEU A 137 3.58 -5.19 -15.65
C LEU A 137 2.83 -3.86 -15.84
N ASP A 138 2.28 -3.61 -17.02
CA ASP A 138 1.46 -2.41 -17.28
C ASP A 138 0.20 -2.36 -16.39
N VAL A 139 -0.47 -3.51 -16.21
CA VAL A 139 -1.62 -3.61 -15.28
C VAL A 139 -1.19 -3.33 -13.85
N GLN A 140 -0.07 -3.89 -13.40
CA GLN A 140 0.46 -3.65 -12.06
C GLN A 140 0.78 -2.17 -11.84
N GLU A 141 1.43 -1.50 -12.80
CA GLU A 141 1.73 -0.07 -12.72
C GLU A 141 0.46 0.79 -12.69
N SER A 142 -0.54 0.47 -13.52
CA SER A 142 -1.82 1.20 -13.53
C SER A 142 -2.57 1.07 -12.20
N VAL A 143 -2.65 -0.15 -11.65
CA VAL A 143 -3.30 -0.41 -10.36
C VAL A 143 -2.56 0.26 -9.21
N GLN A 144 -1.22 0.22 -9.20
CA GLN A 144 -0.43 0.91 -8.19
C GLN A 144 -0.63 2.43 -8.24
N LYS A 145 -0.73 3.01 -9.44
CA LYS A 145 -0.98 4.44 -9.61
C LYS A 145 -2.37 4.84 -9.10
N GLU A 146 -3.41 4.14 -9.53
CA GLU A 146 -4.79 4.40 -9.07
C GLU A 146 -4.93 4.18 -7.56
N PHE A 147 -4.32 3.13 -7.02
CA PHE A 147 -4.32 2.86 -5.59
C PHE A 147 -3.60 3.97 -4.80
N LYS A 148 -2.46 4.47 -5.30
CA LYS A 148 -1.72 5.56 -4.67
C LYS A 148 -2.51 6.87 -4.68
N GLU A 149 -3.21 7.18 -5.77
CA GLU A 149 -4.08 8.36 -5.87
C GLU A 149 -5.29 8.24 -4.93
N ALA A 150 -5.96 7.09 -4.92
CA ALA A 150 -7.08 6.80 -4.02
C ALA A 150 -6.65 6.84 -2.55
N PHE A 151 -5.50 6.27 -2.22
CA PHE A 151 -4.93 6.29 -0.88
C PHE A 151 -4.60 7.71 -0.43
N ASN A 152 -3.94 8.52 -1.26
CA ASN A 152 -3.64 9.91 -0.92
C ASN A 152 -4.91 10.74 -0.66
N LEU A 153 -5.96 10.53 -1.44
CA LEU A 153 -7.26 11.19 -1.23
C LEU A 153 -7.94 10.73 0.06
N ALA A 154 -7.98 9.42 0.32
CA ALA A 154 -8.56 8.86 1.54
C ALA A 154 -7.79 9.29 2.79
N PHE A 155 -6.45 9.26 2.73
CA PHE A 155 -5.57 9.67 3.81
C PHE A 155 -5.72 11.16 4.13
N LYS A 156 -5.79 12.01 3.11
CA LYS A 156 -6.05 13.45 3.30
C LYS A 156 -7.40 13.68 3.97
N GLY A 157 -8.46 13.01 3.51
CA GLY A 157 -9.79 13.11 4.13
C GLY A 157 -9.82 12.63 5.58
N PHE A 158 -9.09 11.55 5.88
CA PHE A 158 -8.93 11.05 7.24
C PHE A 158 -8.18 12.04 8.15
N MET A 159 -7.09 12.63 7.67
CA MET A 159 -6.34 13.66 8.41
C MET A 159 -7.17 14.91 8.67
N ASP A 160 -7.98 15.33 7.70
CA ASP A 160 -8.88 16.48 7.87
C ASP A 160 -9.99 16.16 8.90
N GLN A 161 -10.49 14.92 8.94
CA GLN A 161 -11.42 14.48 9.98
C GLN A 161 -10.79 14.44 11.36
N LEU A 162 -9.53 14.00 11.50
CA LEU A 162 -8.82 14.02 12.78
C LEU A 162 -8.59 15.45 13.29
N LYS A 163 -8.24 16.38 12.38
CA LYS A 163 -8.12 17.81 12.72
C LYS A 163 -9.45 18.40 13.18
N GLN A 164 -10.56 18.04 12.53
CA GLN A 164 -11.89 18.54 12.89
C GLN A 164 -12.46 17.88 14.15
N LYS A 165 -12.16 16.60 14.40
CA LYS A 165 -12.66 15.84 15.55
C LYS A 165 -11.76 15.87 16.77
N SER A 166 -10.66 16.61 16.73
CA SER A 166 -9.84 16.89 17.91
C SER A 166 -10.15 18.28 18.48
N PRO A 167 -11.24 18.48 19.24
CA PRO A 167 -11.34 19.58 20.17
C PRO A 167 -10.44 19.27 21.38
N LEU A 168 -9.14 19.07 21.13
CA LEU A 168 -8.12 19.05 22.16
C LEU A 168 -7.74 20.51 22.45
N GLY A 169 -8.70 21.23 23.03
CA GLY A 169 -8.37 22.24 24.01
C GLY A 169 -7.71 21.52 25.17
N MET A 170 -6.42 21.20 25.04
CA MET A 170 -5.60 20.74 26.14
C MET A 170 -5.69 21.82 27.22
N PRO A 171 -6.29 21.57 28.40
CA PRO A 171 -6.10 22.47 29.51
C PRO A 171 -4.59 22.49 29.76
N TYR A 172 -4.02 23.69 29.64
CA TYR A 172 -2.64 23.98 29.96
C TYR A 172 -2.19 23.15 31.17
N GLN A 173 -1.09 22.42 30.99
CA GLN A 173 -0.34 21.78 32.06
C GLN A 173 -0.32 22.71 33.27
N GLN A 174 -0.98 22.28 34.35
CA GLN A 174 -0.78 22.84 35.67
C GLN A 174 0.73 22.74 35.97
N PRO A 175 1.40 23.86 36.30
CA PRO A 175 2.77 23.79 36.77
C PRO A 175 2.81 22.92 38.02
N LEU A 176 3.63 21.87 37.98
CA LEU A 176 3.89 20.98 39.10
C LEU A 176 4.25 21.79 40.35
N PRO A 177 3.67 21.49 41.52
CA PRO A 177 4.04 22.16 42.76
C PRO A 177 5.52 21.89 43.05
N ALA A 178 6.26 22.97 43.28
CA ALA A 178 7.64 22.94 43.72
C ALA A 178 7.74 22.05 44.98
N TYR A 179 8.36 20.89 44.83
CA TYR A 179 8.70 20.01 45.94
C TYR A 179 9.61 20.80 46.88
N ALA A 180 9.10 20.98 48.10
CA ALA A 180 9.80 21.62 49.19
C ALA A 180 11.19 21.01 49.35
N GLN A 181 12.20 21.89 49.39
CA GLN A 181 13.52 21.59 49.93
C GLN A 181 13.34 21.07 51.36
N GLN A 182 13.28 19.74 51.53
CA GLN A 182 13.47 19.12 52.83
C GLN A 182 14.96 19.19 53.16
N SER A 183 15.25 20.20 53.96
CA SER A 183 16.48 20.40 54.70
C SER A 183 16.88 19.16 55.50
N GLY A 184 18.12 18.71 55.30
CA GLY A 184 18.95 18.15 56.37
C GLY A 184 18.62 16.74 56.84
N GLN A 185 18.74 15.75 55.97
CA GLN A 185 19.15 14.42 56.42
C GLN A 185 20.69 14.35 56.38
N PRO A 186 21.37 13.98 57.48
CA PRO A 186 22.81 13.82 57.49
C PRO A 186 23.20 12.75 56.47
N TYR A 187 23.97 13.18 55.47
CA TYR A 187 24.55 12.34 54.44
C TYR A 187 25.43 11.28 55.11
N ASP A 188 25.01 10.02 55.04
CA ASP A 188 25.83 8.87 55.44
C ASP A 188 26.72 8.49 54.24
N PRO A 189 28.04 8.77 54.26
CA PRO A 189 28.93 8.60 53.11
C PRO A 189 29.27 7.14 52.77
N ALA A 190 28.60 6.15 53.38
CA ALA A 190 28.89 4.72 53.19
C ALA A 190 28.00 3.98 52.18
N MET A 191 26.94 4.62 51.66
CA MET A 191 26.08 3.99 50.64
C MET A 191 26.62 4.31 49.24
N GLY A 192 27.40 3.40 48.67
CA GLY A 192 27.78 3.45 47.27
C GLY A 192 26.55 3.59 46.37
N PRO A 193 26.70 4.16 45.15
CA PRO A 193 25.58 4.40 44.25
C PRO A 193 24.84 3.08 44.01
N TYR A 194 23.64 2.96 44.59
CA TYR A 194 22.77 1.82 44.34
C TYR A 194 22.57 1.74 42.83
N PRO A 195 22.80 0.55 42.21
CA PRO A 195 22.54 0.40 40.80
C PRO A 195 21.08 0.82 40.55
N PRO A 196 20.82 1.64 39.52
CA PRO A 196 19.46 2.09 39.22
C PRO A 196 18.57 0.86 39.14
N GLN A 197 17.49 0.84 39.94
CA GLN A 197 16.52 -0.25 39.90
C GLN A 197 15.92 -0.29 38.49
N GLN A 198 16.39 -1.25 37.69
CA GLN A 198 15.79 -1.55 36.40
C GLN A 198 14.36 -2.02 36.68
N GLY A 199 13.38 -1.28 36.19
CA GLY A 199 11.99 -1.70 36.26
C GLY A 199 11.81 -3.09 35.64
N PRO A 200 10.69 -3.78 35.93
CA PRO A 200 10.44 -5.10 35.37
C PRO A 200 10.54 -5.05 33.85
N THR A 201 11.49 -5.81 33.30
CA THR A 201 11.72 -5.93 31.87
C THR A 201 10.46 -6.52 31.25
N GLN A 202 9.77 -5.74 30.41
CA GLN A 202 8.58 -6.24 29.73
C GLN A 202 8.99 -7.38 28.77
N PRO A 203 8.15 -8.42 28.63
CA PRO A 203 8.45 -9.51 27.70
C PRO A 203 8.51 -8.98 26.26
N PRO A 204 9.45 -9.46 25.43
CA PRO A 204 9.54 -9.05 24.03
C PRO A 204 8.28 -9.47 23.27
N VAL A 205 7.89 -8.64 22.31
CA VAL A 205 6.77 -8.94 21.40
C VAL A 205 7.30 -9.71 20.21
N SER A 206 6.66 -10.85 19.97
CA SER A 206 6.96 -11.75 18.86
C SER A 206 6.18 -11.33 17.60
N PHE A 207 6.80 -11.47 16.43
CA PHE A 207 6.10 -11.30 15.14
C PHE A 207 5.05 -12.40 14.93
N VAL A 208 5.24 -13.58 15.54
CA VAL A 208 4.24 -14.65 15.54
C VAL A 208 2.98 -14.21 16.29
N ASP A 209 3.11 -13.52 17.43
CA ASP A 209 1.95 -13.00 18.16
C ASP A 209 1.17 -11.97 17.33
N LEU A 210 1.87 -11.11 16.59
CA LEU A 210 1.24 -10.12 15.73
C LEU A 210 0.54 -10.77 14.54
N TYR A 211 1.14 -11.82 13.98
CA TYR A 211 0.52 -12.61 12.92
C TYR A 211 -0.77 -13.30 13.38
N GLU A 212 -0.80 -13.84 14.61
CA GLU A 212 -2.03 -14.39 15.23
C GLU A 212 -3.13 -13.33 15.40
N LEU A 213 -2.76 -12.05 15.52
CA LEU A 213 -3.68 -10.92 15.53
C LEU A 213 -4.07 -10.43 14.11
N ASN A 214 -3.68 -11.15 13.04
CA ASN A 214 -3.83 -10.73 11.64
C ASN A 214 -3.10 -9.41 11.29
N VAL A 215 -2.00 -9.14 11.98
CA VAL A 215 -1.08 -8.04 11.67
C VAL A 215 0.15 -8.61 10.99
N SER A 216 0.36 -8.22 9.73
CA SER A 216 1.52 -8.62 8.93
C SER A 216 2.26 -7.39 8.42
N PHE A 217 3.58 -7.42 8.50
CA PHE A 217 4.44 -6.37 7.97
C PHE A 217 5.19 -6.84 6.74
N THR A 218 5.43 -5.91 5.83
CA THR A 218 6.30 -6.06 4.67
C THR A 218 7.52 -5.15 4.80
N ASP A 219 8.55 -5.45 4.03
CA ASP A 219 9.70 -4.59 3.84
C ASP A 219 9.39 -3.43 2.85
N ASN A 220 10.43 -2.73 2.41
CA ASN A 220 10.30 -1.62 1.47
C ASN A 220 9.90 -2.06 0.05
N TYR A 221 10.08 -3.34 -0.29
CA TYR A 221 9.82 -3.97 -1.59
C TYR A 221 8.48 -4.74 -1.62
N ASP A 222 7.64 -4.56 -0.60
CA ASP A 222 6.35 -5.24 -0.45
C ASP A 222 6.49 -6.77 -0.24
N GLU A 223 7.69 -7.24 0.16
CA GLU A 223 7.91 -8.63 0.56
C GLU A 223 7.61 -8.82 2.05
N PRO A 224 6.96 -9.93 2.47
CA PRO A 224 6.67 -10.16 3.88
C PRO A 224 7.98 -10.32 4.67
N LEU A 225 8.09 -9.68 5.83
CA LEU A 225 9.29 -9.80 6.69
C LEU A 225 9.58 -11.27 7.08
N PHE A 226 8.51 -12.07 7.19
CA PHE A 226 8.59 -13.50 7.33
C PHE A 226 7.39 -14.14 6.63
N ASP A 227 7.67 -15.11 5.76
CA ASP A 227 6.64 -15.79 4.97
C ASP A 227 6.06 -16.98 5.75
N PHE A 228 5.04 -16.71 6.56
CA PHE A 228 4.30 -17.74 7.31
C PHE A 228 3.54 -18.71 6.40
N SER A 229 3.22 -18.32 5.16
CA SER A 229 2.45 -19.15 4.23
C SER A 229 3.23 -20.39 3.79
N LYS A 230 4.56 -20.30 3.70
CA LYS A 230 5.45 -21.43 3.41
C LYS A 230 5.34 -22.56 4.45
N TYR A 231 4.92 -22.23 5.67
CA TYR A 231 4.82 -23.18 6.78
C TYR A 231 3.39 -23.56 7.13
N ALA A 232 2.38 -22.93 6.51
CA ALA A 232 0.96 -23.17 6.79
C ALA A 232 0.54 -24.64 6.56
N ASN A 233 1.19 -25.34 5.62
CA ASN A 233 0.94 -26.75 5.32
C ASN A 233 1.88 -27.72 6.07
N SER A 234 2.84 -27.20 6.85
CA SER A 234 3.75 -28.05 7.60
C SER A 234 3.07 -28.52 8.89
N GLN A 235 3.35 -29.74 9.33
CA GLN A 235 2.86 -30.22 10.63
C GLN A 235 3.49 -29.51 11.83
N TYR A 236 4.46 -28.62 11.57
CA TYR A 236 5.23 -27.93 12.59
C TYR A 236 4.76 -26.47 12.68
N GLN A 237 4.38 -26.04 13.88
CA GLN A 237 4.19 -24.62 14.13
C GLN A 237 5.54 -23.90 14.04
N VAL A 238 5.58 -22.77 13.36
CA VAL A 238 6.78 -21.94 13.27
C VAL A 238 7.14 -21.48 14.67
N SER A 239 8.32 -21.89 15.15
CA SER A 239 8.80 -21.47 16.46
C SER A 239 9.13 -19.97 16.46
N LYS A 240 8.71 -19.26 17.51
CA LYS A 240 9.09 -17.87 17.79
C LYS A 240 10.61 -17.67 17.75
N MET A 241 11.37 -18.68 18.18
CA MET A 241 12.84 -18.65 18.15
C MET A 241 13.45 -18.59 16.74
N VAL A 242 12.69 -18.96 15.71
CA VAL A 242 13.14 -18.92 14.31
C VAL A 242 12.56 -17.70 13.60
N ALA A 243 11.26 -17.44 13.76
CA ALA A 243 10.59 -16.33 13.07
C ALA A 243 11.05 -14.97 13.59
N ASP A 244 11.17 -14.79 14.91
CA ASP A 244 11.41 -13.46 15.49
C ASP A 244 12.78 -12.87 15.13
N PRO A 245 13.91 -13.61 15.19
CA PRO A 245 15.20 -13.04 14.82
C PRO A 245 15.23 -12.62 13.34
N VAL A 246 14.70 -13.45 12.45
CA VAL A 246 14.67 -13.18 11.01
C VAL A 246 13.78 -11.97 10.70
N ALA A 247 12.56 -11.95 11.24
CA ALA A 247 11.63 -10.85 11.02
C ALA A 247 12.13 -9.53 11.64
N SER A 248 12.77 -9.58 12.81
CA SER A 248 13.30 -8.38 13.48
C SER A 248 14.50 -7.80 12.74
N GLU A 249 15.41 -8.63 12.24
CA GLU A 249 16.55 -8.19 11.42
C GLU A 249 16.06 -7.55 10.12
N ALA A 250 15.13 -8.20 9.41
CA ALA A 250 14.50 -7.64 8.21
C ALA A 250 13.77 -6.32 8.50
N ALA A 251 13.06 -6.23 9.63
CA ALA A 251 12.38 -5.00 10.05
C ALA A 251 13.35 -3.84 10.28
N LEU A 252 14.41 -4.07 11.06
CA LEU A 252 15.42 -3.05 11.35
C LEU A 252 16.12 -2.58 10.09
N TRP A 253 16.48 -3.52 9.21
CA TRP A 253 17.08 -3.20 7.93
C TRP A 253 16.16 -2.32 7.07
N ALA A 254 14.88 -2.69 6.94
CA ALA A 254 13.89 -1.91 6.19
C ALA A 254 13.68 -0.51 6.77
N ILE A 255 13.65 -0.37 8.10
CA ILE A 255 13.56 0.94 8.79
C ILE A 255 14.79 1.80 8.47
N GLN A 256 15.99 1.24 8.62
CA GLN A 256 17.24 1.98 8.41
C GLN A 256 17.46 2.36 6.94
N GLU A 257 17.12 1.48 6.00
CA GLU A 257 17.18 1.76 4.56
C GLU A 257 16.27 2.95 4.18
N CYS A 258 15.07 3.01 4.77
CA CYS A 258 14.12 4.08 4.49
C CYS A 258 14.52 5.44 5.12
N ALA A 259 15.46 5.46 6.07
CA ALA A 259 15.86 6.65 6.80
C ALA A 259 16.29 7.80 5.87
N GLN A 260 17.01 7.51 4.78
CA GLN A 260 17.49 8.54 3.84
C GLN A 260 16.35 9.28 3.13
N ARG A 261 15.19 8.62 2.96
CA ARG A 261 14.01 9.19 2.28
C ARG A 261 13.14 10.01 3.23
N ALA A 262 13.32 9.84 4.55
CA ALA A 262 12.51 10.46 5.58
C ALA A 262 12.85 11.94 5.85
N GLY A 263 13.86 12.52 5.19
CA GLY A 263 14.37 13.86 5.51
C GLY A 263 13.40 15.02 5.26
N ALA A 264 12.35 14.80 4.45
CA ALA A 264 11.31 15.79 4.19
C ALA A 264 10.20 15.80 5.25
N ILE A 265 10.13 14.78 6.12
CA ILE A 265 9.09 14.65 7.13
C ILE A 265 9.48 15.50 8.34
N PRO A 266 8.59 16.35 8.86
CA PRO A 266 8.90 17.19 10.02
C PRO A 266 9.20 16.32 11.26
N PRO A 267 10.10 16.77 12.14
CA PRO A 267 10.42 16.05 13.36
C PRO A 267 9.21 15.99 14.31
N ALA A 268 9.17 14.94 15.13
CA ALA A 268 8.16 14.79 16.17
C ALA A 268 8.22 15.97 17.15
N GLN A 269 7.06 16.45 17.60
CA GLN A 269 6.98 17.58 18.53
C GLN A 269 7.03 17.14 20.00
N GLU A 270 6.73 15.87 20.27
CA GLU A 270 6.64 15.30 21.60
C GLU A 270 7.22 13.87 21.64
N GLY A 271 7.28 13.29 22.83
CA GLY A 271 7.76 11.93 23.03
C GLY A 271 9.28 11.78 23.13
N PRO A 272 9.79 10.53 23.16
CA PRO A 272 11.21 10.23 23.34
C PRO A 272 12.09 10.73 22.18
N TYR A 273 11.50 10.93 20.99
CA TYR A 273 12.21 11.39 19.80
C TYR A 273 11.89 12.87 19.44
N ALA A 274 11.36 13.65 20.39
CA ALA A 274 10.99 15.03 20.15
C ALA A 274 12.17 15.87 19.61
N ASN A 275 11.92 16.67 18.58
CA ASN A 275 12.88 17.54 17.90
C ASN A 275 14.06 16.82 17.22
N LEU A 276 14.06 15.48 17.17
CA LEU A 276 15.06 14.73 16.42
C LEU A 276 14.62 14.57 14.96
N PRO A 277 15.52 14.80 13.98
CA PRO A 277 15.23 14.52 12.59
C PRO A 277 14.87 13.04 12.39
N LEU A 278 13.79 12.77 11.66
CA LEU A 278 13.33 11.39 11.45
C LEU A 278 14.38 10.52 10.74
N THR A 279 15.19 11.12 9.87
CA THR A 279 16.38 10.49 9.26
C THR A 279 17.35 9.94 10.30
N GLN A 280 17.59 10.69 11.39
CA GLN A 280 18.49 10.27 12.46
C GLN A 280 17.87 9.15 13.28
N VAL A 281 16.59 9.28 13.65
CA VAL A 281 15.88 8.29 14.48
C VAL A 281 15.80 6.95 13.75
N MET A 282 15.35 6.94 12.49
CA MET A 282 15.24 5.70 11.71
C MET A 282 16.62 5.12 11.38
N GLY A 283 17.61 5.96 11.08
CA GLY A 283 18.97 5.52 10.75
C GLY A 283 19.73 4.93 11.95
N GLN A 284 19.30 5.23 13.17
CA GLN A 284 19.88 4.74 14.43
C GLN A 284 18.94 3.82 15.20
N ALA A 285 17.83 3.38 14.58
CA ALA A 285 16.84 2.55 15.22
C ALA A 285 17.47 1.25 15.77
N THR A 286 17.24 0.98 17.06
CA THR A 286 17.74 -0.21 17.75
C THR A 286 16.65 -1.27 17.92
N MET A 287 17.05 -2.44 18.42
CA MET A 287 16.09 -3.50 18.75
C MET A 287 15.10 -3.05 19.82
N GLU A 288 15.53 -2.23 20.78
CA GLU A 288 14.68 -1.69 21.83
C GLU A 288 13.60 -0.77 21.27
N ASP A 289 13.94 0.06 20.29
CA ASP A 289 12.99 0.93 19.59
C ASP A 289 11.96 0.10 18.82
N LEU A 290 12.41 -0.92 18.09
CA LEU A 290 11.53 -1.86 17.40
C LEU A 290 10.59 -2.56 18.40
N GLN A 291 11.10 -3.04 19.53
CA GLN A 291 10.29 -3.70 20.55
C GLN A 291 9.29 -2.73 21.23
N ALA A 292 9.61 -1.44 21.38
CA ALA A 292 8.66 -0.43 21.82
C ALA A 292 7.53 -0.23 20.79
N PHE A 293 7.89 -0.13 19.51
CA PHE A 293 6.92 -0.04 18.42
C PHE A 293 6.02 -1.28 18.34
N LEU A 294 6.58 -2.49 18.39
CA LEU A 294 5.78 -3.73 18.32
C LEU A 294 4.84 -3.88 19.53
N ARG A 295 5.23 -3.41 20.72
CA ARG A 295 4.32 -3.34 21.88
C ARG A 295 3.15 -2.40 21.65
N TYR A 296 3.41 -1.22 21.07
CA TYR A 296 2.35 -0.30 20.68
C TYR A 296 1.38 -0.94 19.66
N VAL A 297 1.90 -1.59 18.62
CA VAL A 297 1.09 -2.31 17.62
C VAL A 297 0.24 -3.41 18.27
N LYS A 298 0.82 -4.19 19.19
CA LYS A 298 0.12 -5.25 19.92
C LYS A 298 -0.99 -4.71 20.84
N ALA A 299 -0.79 -3.54 21.43
CA ALA A 299 -1.81 -2.88 22.26
C ALA A 299 -2.97 -2.33 21.42
N PHE A 300 -2.70 -1.87 20.19
CA PHE A 300 -3.69 -1.24 19.30
C PHE A 300 -3.79 -1.91 17.92
N PRO A 301 -4.07 -3.22 17.82
CA PRO A 301 -3.97 -3.96 16.57
C PRO A 301 -4.99 -3.51 15.51
N GLY A 302 -6.14 -2.96 15.91
CA GLY A 302 -7.24 -2.61 15.01
C GLY A 302 -6.85 -1.67 13.85
N ASN A 303 -5.83 -0.83 14.03
CA ASN A 303 -5.34 0.06 12.98
C ASN A 303 -4.42 -0.66 11.96
N TYR A 304 -3.94 -1.85 12.30
CA TYR A 304 -2.92 -2.59 11.56
C TYR A 304 -3.44 -3.85 10.89
N VAL A 305 -4.62 -4.35 11.30
CA VAL A 305 -5.20 -5.60 10.81
C VAL A 305 -5.60 -5.52 9.32
N SER A 306 -5.37 -6.62 8.60
CA SER A 306 -5.82 -6.83 7.21
C SER A 306 -5.26 -5.84 6.18
N ARG A 307 -4.08 -5.28 6.44
CA ARG A 307 -3.37 -4.40 5.51
C ARG A 307 -1.96 -4.92 5.30
N ASN A 308 -1.45 -4.82 4.07
CA ASN A 308 -0.03 -4.97 3.82
C ASN A 308 0.65 -3.67 4.22
N LEU A 309 1.33 -3.68 5.37
CA LEU A 309 1.92 -2.50 5.96
C LEU A 309 3.44 -2.57 5.87
N LYS A 310 4.04 -1.55 5.24
CA LYS A 310 5.49 -1.38 5.28
C LYS A 310 5.91 -1.03 6.69
N VAL A 311 6.80 -1.84 7.26
CA VAL A 311 7.27 -1.66 8.64
C VAL A 311 7.97 -0.30 8.81
N SER A 312 8.72 0.14 7.80
CA SER A 312 9.40 1.43 7.78
C SER A 312 8.43 2.62 7.84
N GLU A 313 7.36 2.60 7.06
CA GLU A 313 6.35 3.65 7.02
C GLU A 313 5.52 3.71 8.30
N THR A 314 5.12 2.54 8.82
CA THR A 314 4.35 2.45 10.07
C THR A 314 5.18 2.85 11.28
N PHE A 315 6.47 2.48 11.31
CA PHE A 315 7.41 2.92 12.34
C PHE A 315 7.65 4.44 12.26
N ALA A 316 7.89 4.98 11.07
CA ALA A 316 8.04 6.42 10.85
C ALA A 316 6.82 7.21 11.36
N THR A 317 5.62 6.71 11.03
CA THR A 317 4.35 7.29 11.47
C THR A 317 4.24 7.27 12.99
N TRP A 318 4.57 6.16 13.64
CA TRP A 318 4.59 6.05 15.10
C TRP A 318 5.57 7.05 15.75
N VAL A 319 6.76 7.23 15.19
CA VAL A 319 7.74 8.23 15.66
C VAL A 319 7.18 9.66 15.52
N VAL A 320 6.59 10.01 14.37
CA VAL A 320 6.02 11.34 14.11
C VAL A 320 4.90 11.68 15.09
N TYR A 321 4.12 10.68 15.51
CA TYR A 321 3.09 10.82 16.54
C TYR A 321 3.63 10.78 17.98
N GLY A 322 4.94 10.96 18.17
CA GLY A 322 5.57 11.06 19.48
C GLY A 322 5.83 9.71 20.14
N ALA A 323 5.88 8.63 19.37
CA ALA A 323 6.18 7.28 19.85
C ALA A 323 5.46 6.93 21.17
N PRO A 324 4.12 6.99 21.20
CA PRO A 324 3.35 6.79 22.41
C PRO A 324 3.65 5.42 23.03
N ALA A 325 3.73 5.41 24.36
CA ALA A 325 3.83 4.17 25.12
C ALA A 325 2.55 3.32 24.93
N PRO A 326 2.66 1.98 24.96
CA PRO A 326 1.52 1.07 24.82
C PRO A 326 0.49 1.21 25.94
#